data_AF-A0A8J7P1E4-F1
#
_entry.id   AF-A0A8J7P1E4-F1
#
_cell.length_a   1.000
_cell.length_b   1.000
_cell.length_c   1.000
_cell.angle_alpha   90.00
_cell.angle_beta   90.00
_cell.angle_gamma   90.00
#
_symmetry.space_group_name_H-M   'P 1'
#
loop_
_entity.id
_entity.type
_entity.pdbx_description
1 polymer ?
#
loop_
_entity_poly.entity_id
_entity_poly.type
_entity_poly.pdbx_seq_one_letter_code
_entity_poly.pdbx_strand_id
1 'polypeptide(L)' 'MEQKEKNSRKRKLRICVATCNRADYSKLAPIMCGIKADPDSFELEVVVLGSHLIDDYG' A
#
# COMPACT_ATOMS: atom_id res chain seq x y z
N MET A 1 -28.07 -28.13 -12.36
CA MET A 1 -27.70 -26.99 -13.23
C MET A 1 -28.53 -25.83 -12.69
N GLU A 2 -28.03 -24.85 -11.95
CA GLU A 2 -27.01 -23.85 -12.27
C GLU A 2 -26.37 -23.34 -10.96
N GLN A 3 -25.11 -23.71 -10.69
CA GLN A 3 -24.26 -22.92 -9.79
C GLN A 3 -23.44 -21.98 -10.67
N LYS A 4 -24.07 -20.88 -11.10
CA LYS A 4 -23.38 -19.81 -11.85
C LYS A 4 -22.44 -19.06 -10.90
N GLU A 5 -21.17 -19.45 -10.98
CA GLU A 5 -20.03 -18.53 -10.99
C GLU A 5 -19.98 -17.45 -9.89
N LYS A 6 -19.80 -17.86 -8.63
CA LYS A 6 -19.23 -16.96 -7.60
C LYS A 6 -17.71 -16.77 -7.79
N ASN A 7 -17.26 -16.60 -9.03
CA ASN A 7 -15.85 -16.42 -9.38
C ASN A 7 -15.58 -15.00 -9.89
N SER A 8 -16.28 -14.01 -9.34
CA SER A 8 -15.72 -12.67 -9.20
C SER A 8 -14.49 -12.83 -8.30
N ARG A 9 -13.33 -13.08 -8.92
CA ARG A 9 -12.04 -12.86 -8.27
C ARG A 9 -12.11 -11.41 -7.80
N LYS A 10 -12.30 -11.19 -6.49
CA LYS A 10 -12.33 -9.85 -5.90
C LYS A 10 -11.10 -9.12 -6.44
N ARG A 11 -11.33 -8.11 -7.27
CA ARG A 11 -10.24 -7.38 -7.91
C ARG A 11 -9.41 -6.75 -6.79
N LYS A 12 -8.10 -7.02 -6.77
CA LYS A 12 -7.20 -6.43 -5.79
C LYS A 12 -7.32 -4.91 -5.84
N LEU A 13 -7.45 -4.29 -4.67
CA LEU A 13 -7.42 -2.85 -4.57
C LEU A 13 -5.95 -2.40 -4.67
N ARG A 14 -5.66 -1.59 -5.68
CA ARG A 14 -4.33 -1.01 -5.89
C ARG A 14 -4.20 0.25 -5.05
N ILE A 15 -3.20 0.28 -4.17
CA ILE A 15 -2.96 1.36 -3.23
C ILE A 15 -1.55 1.90 -3.50
N CYS A 16 -1.46 3.22 -3.70
CA CYS A 16 -0.19 3.93 -3.75
C CYS A 16 -0.02 4.71 -2.44
N VAL A 17 1.08 4.49 -1.73
CA VAL A 17 1.47 5.28 -0.55
C VAL A 17 2.65 6.15 -0.92
N ALA A 18 2.41 7.46 -0.95
CA ALA A 18 3.44 8.48 -1.11
C ALA A 18 3.90 8.93 0.28
N THR A 19 5.17 8.73 0.60
CA THR A 19 5.79 9.19 1.85
C THR A 19 6.86 10.22 1.50
N CYS A 20 6.81 11.37 2.18
CA CYS A 20 7.64 12.53 1.86
C CYS A 20 8.70 12.81 2.93
N ASN A 21 8.48 12.34 4.17
CA ASN A 21 9.35 12.60 5.31
C ASN A 21 9.17 11.57 6.43
N ARG A 22 10.07 11.61 7.42
CA ARG A 22 10.03 10.73 8.60
C ARG A 22 8.74 10.88 9.44
N ALA A 23 8.17 12.08 9.53
CA ALA A 23 7.01 12.36 10.36
C ALA A 23 5.72 11.72 9.81
N ASP A 24 5.53 11.70 8.48
CA ASP A 24 4.46 10.96 7.83
C ASP A 24 4.75 9.45 7.83
N TYR A 25 6.00 9.05 7.54
CA TYR A 25 6.40 7.66 7.50
C TYR A 25 6.14 6.97 8.84
N SER A 26 6.39 7.66 9.98
CA SER A 26 6.11 7.13 11.32
C SER A 26 4.67 6.66 11.53
N LYS A 27 3.70 7.23 10.79
CA LYS A 27 2.26 6.91 10.87
C LYS A 27 1.80 6.04 9.71
N LEU A 28 2.44 6.17 8.54
CA LEU A 28 2.13 5.38 7.35
C LEU A 28 2.73 3.97 7.43
N ALA A 29 3.86 3.78 8.11
CA ALA A 29 4.54 2.48 8.18
C ALA A 29 3.64 1.36 8.74
N PRO A 30 2.91 1.54 9.87
CA PRO A 30 1.96 0.52 10.33
C PRO A 30 0.84 0.22 9.32
N ILE A 31 0.37 1.22 8.58
CA ILE A 31 -0.68 1.07 7.56
C ILE A 31 -0.13 0.28 6.37
N MET A 32 1.06 0.63 5.87
CA MET A 32 1.75 -0.10 4.80
C MET A 32 1.99 -1.57 5.19
N CYS A 33 2.40 -1.84 6.44
CA CYS A 33 2.52 -3.20 6.97
C CYS A 33 1.17 -3.94 6.94
N GLY A 34 0.08 -3.30 7.36
CA GLY A 34 -1.26 -3.89 7.32
C GLY A 34 -1.72 -4.21 5.90
N ILE A 35 -1.49 -3.30 4.94
CA ILE A 35 -1.81 -3.53 3.52
C ILE A 35 -0.99 -4.70 2.96
N LYS A 36 0.32 -4.73 3.25
CA LYS A 36 1.22 -5.79 2.78
C LYS A 36 0.86 -7.17 3.36
N ALA A 37 0.20 -7.22 4.52
CA ALA A 37 -0.21 -8.45 5.18
C ALA A 37 -1.42 -9.14 4.52
N ASP A 38 -2.18 -8.45 3.66
CA ASP A 38 -3.32 -9.02 2.92
C ASP A 38 -3.14 -8.85 1.38
N PRO A 39 -2.19 -9.59 0.77
CA PRO A 39 -1.87 -9.46 -0.64
C PRO A 39 -2.95 -10.03 -1.57
N ASP A 40 -3.92 -10.79 -1.06
CA ASP A 40 -5.05 -11.30 -1.86
C ASP A 40 -6.09 -10.22 -2.09
N SER A 41 -6.24 -9.29 -1.15
CA SER A 41 -7.13 -8.15 -1.27
C SER A 41 -6.45 -6.89 -1.82
N PHE A 42 -5.14 -6.71 -1.57
CA PHE A 42 -4.44 -5.46 -1.87
C PHE A 42 -3.17 -5.64 -2.71
N GLU A 43 -2.86 -4.60 -3.48
CA GLU A 43 -1.59 -4.43 -4.17
C GLU A 43 -1.02 -3.07 -3.74
N LEU A 44 0.20 -3.06 -3.19
CA LEU A 44 0.82 -1.86 -2.62
C LEU A 44 1.99 -1.39 -3.49
N GLU A 45 1.91 -0.15 -3.96
CA GLU A 45 3.02 0.60 -4.55
C GLU A 45 3.43 1.71 -3.56
N VAL A 46 4.74 1.89 -3.37
CA VAL A 46 5.27 2.94 -2.48
C VAL A 46 6.07 3.92 -3.31
N VAL A 47 5.75 5.21 -3.17
CA VAL A 47 6.51 6.31 -3.77
C VAL A 47 7.22 7.04 -2.65
N VAL A 48 8.55 7.09 -2.74
CA VAL A 48 9.39 7.86 -1.83
C VAL A 48 9.78 9.15 -2.53
N LEU A 49 9.52 10.28 -1.88
CA LEU A 49 9.78 11.61 -2.41
C LEU A 49 10.12 12.57 -1.27
N GLY A 50 10.31 13.86 -1.59
CA GLY A 50 10.47 14.91 -0.60
C GLY A 50 11.77 14.81 0.20
N SER A 51 11.72 15.17 1.48
CA SER A 51 12.88 15.21 2.39
C SER A 51 13.54 13.85 2.63
N HIS A 52 12.87 12.73 2.32
CA HIS A 52 13.53 11.40 2.33
C HIS A 52 14.71 11.32 1.36
N LEU A 53 14.73 12.16 0.33
CA LEU A 53 15.78 12.19 -0.70
C LEU A 53 16.81 13.30 -0.45
N ILE A 54 16.76 13.97 0.71
CA ILE A 54 17.69 15.02 1.10
C ILE A 54 18.54 14.48 2.25
N ASP A 55 19.86 14.41 2.04
CA ASP A 55 20.81 13.72 2.92
C ASP A 55 20.76 14.16 4.39
N ASP A 56 20.44 15.43 4.65
CA ASP A 56 20.41 16.01 6.00
C ASP A 56 19.06 15.87 6.72
N TYR A 57 18.03 15.32 6.07
CA TYR A 57 16.64 15.33 6.57
C TYR A 57 15.92 13.96 6.52
N GLY A 58 16.66 12.88 6.27
CA GLY A 58 16.17 11.48 6.31
C GLY A 58 15.92 10.94 7.72
#